data_AF-A0A6P6X322-F1
#
_entry.id   AF-A0A6P6X322-F1
#
_cell.length_a   1.000
_cell.length_b   1.000
_cell.length_c   1.000
_cell.angle_alpha   90.00
_cell.angle_beta   90.00
_cell.angle_gamma   90.00
#
_symmetry.space_group_name_H-M   'P 1'
#
loop_
_entity.id
_entity.type
_entity.pdbx_description
1 polymer ?
#
loop_
_entity_poly.entity_id
_entity_poly.type
_entity_poly.pdbx_seq_one_letter_code
_entity_poly.pdbx_strand_id
1 'polypeptide(L)'
;MSLLLYVYPALISKPWQFNKGIHFDGISNKYSFQHCNRKAFLVPLTPNQVHEDQESLQKEWEIENEKRQKEKAKSIKVSELAKQCERKKAYLESAKESFEDFFPEEIPSGLLPIRGIKHQIDLVLRASLLNKPAYRMESEETKELQYQVDELLKKGWA
;
A
#
# COMPACT_ATOMS: atom_id res chain seq x y z
N MET A 1 -57.97 -10.86 -26.00
CA MET A 1 -57.58 -11.82 -27.06
C MET A 1 -56.55 -11.12 -27.92
N SER A 2 -55.28 -11.20 -27.51
CA SER A 2 -54.30 -12.18 -27.99
C SER A 2 -53.68 -11.77 -29.33
N LEU A 3 -52.83 -10.75 -29.28
CA LEU A 3 -51.76 -10.50 -30.23
C LEU A 3 -50.67 -9.74 -29.49
N LEU A 4 -49.61 -10.44 -29.09
CA LEU A 4 -48.23 -9.97 -28.96
C LEU A 4 -47.44 -11.08 -28.27
N LEU A 5 -46.59 -11.75 -29.05
CA LEU A 5 -45.32 -12.44 -28.70
C LEU A 5 -45.07 -13.60 -29.67
N TYR A 6 -45.04 -13.29 -30.96
CA TYR A 6 -44.17 -14.02 -31.89
C TYR A 6 -42.88 -13.22 -32.01
N VAL A 7 -42.04 -13.32 -30.98
CA VAL A 7 -40.66 -12.83 -31.02
C VAL A 7 -39.76 -13.89 -30.38
N TYR A 8 -39.21 -14.72 -31.27
CA TYR A 8 -38.00 -15.55 -31.15
C TYR A 8 -38.02 -16.74 -30.17
N PRO A 9 -37.59 -17.92 -30.67
CA PRO A 9 -36.17 -18.21 -30.61
C PRO A 9 -35.60 -18.68 -31.95
N ALA A 10 -34.99 -17.74 -32.69
CA ALA A 10 -34.04 -18.03 -33.77
C ALA A 10 -32.59 -18.17 -33.26
N LEU A 11 -32.39 -18.69 -32.05
CA LEU A 11 -31.07 -19.08 -31.56
C LEU A 11 -31.16 -20.50 -31.03
N ILE A 12 -30.80 -21.47 -31.86
CA ILE A 12 -29.85 -22.58 -31.62
C ILE A 12 -29.97 -23.51 -32.84
N SER A 13 -29.25 -23.12 -33.88
CA SER A 13 -28.83 -24.03 -34.94
C SER A 13 -27.91 -25.09 -34.33
N LYS A 14 -28.48 -26.27 -33.99
CA LYS A 14 -27.91 -27.65 -33.92
C LYS A 14 -28.75 -28.52 -32.96
N PRO A 15 -29.94 -28.99 -33.36
CA PRO A 15 -30.81 -29.79 -32.49
C PRO A 15 -30.15 -31.11 -32.03
N TRP A 16 -29.24 -31.67 -32.83
CA TRP A 16 -28.59 -32.94 -32.51
C TRP A 16 -27.50 -32.84 -31.44
N GLN A 17 -26.89 -31.66 -31.23
CA GLN A 17 -25.88 -31.47 -30.17
C GLN A 17 -26.51 -31.41 -28.78
N PHE A 18 -27.81 -31.14 -28.70
CA PHE A 18 -28.59 -31.08 -27.45
C PHE A 18 -29.50 -32.29 -27.24
N ASN A 19 -29.34 -33.35 -28.04
CA ASN A 19 -30.11 -34.58 -27.88
C ASN A 19 -29.61 -35.35 -26.65
N LYS A 20 -29.86 -34.83 -25.45
CA LYS A 20 -29.47 -35.41 -24.15
C LYS A 20 -30.44 -36.51 -23.64
N GLY A 21 -31.28 -37.06 -24.52
CA GLY A 21 -32.29 -38.06 -24.12
C GLY A 21 -33.24 -37.53 -23.05
N ILE A 22 -33.70 -36.28 -23.21
CA ILE A 22 -34.59 -35.62 -22.26
C ILE A 22 -36.00 -36.20 -22.40
N HIS A 23 -36.53 -36.79 -21.34
CA HIS A 23 -37.89 -37.30 -21.25
C HIS A 23 -38.71 -36.38 -20.34
N PHE A 24 -39.74 -35.77 -20.92
CA PHE A 24 -40.67 -34.90 -20.21
C PHE A 24 -41.93 -35.67 -19.81
N ASP A 25 -42.28 -35.62 -18.52
CA ASP A 25 -43.55 -36.11 -18.00
C ASP A 25 -44.49 -34.91 -17.80
N GLY A 26 -45.48 -34.79 -18.68
CA GLY A 26 -46.40 -33.65 -18.73
C GLY A 26 -47.39 -33.57 -17.57
N ILE A 27 -47.59 -34.66 -16.83
CA ILE A 27 -48.52 -34.68 -15.68
C ILE A 27 -47.82 -34.16 -14.43
N SER A 28 -46.57 -34.58 -14.20
CA SER A 28 -45.76 -34.17 -13.05
C SER A 28 -44.84 -32.98 -13.36
N ASN A 29 -44.90 -32.45 -14.59
CA ASN A 29 -44.07 -31.38 -15.12
C ASN A 29 -42.56 -31.61 -14.87
N LYS A 30 -42.12 -32.87 -15.01
CA LYS A 30 -40.79 -33.35 -14.63
C LYS A 30 -39.98 -33.67 -15.89
N TYR A 31 -38.78 -33.12 -15.98
CA TYR A 31 -37.83 -33.49 -17.03
C TYR A 31 -36.80 -34.45 -16.46
N SER A 32 -36.51 -35.53 -17.19
CA SER A 32 -35.46 -36.48 -16.83
C SER A 32 -34.47 -36.63 -17.97
N PHE A 33 -33.17 -36.58 -17.68
CA PHE A 33 -32.13 -36.74 -18.69
C PHE A 33 -30.87 -37.33 -18.09
N GLN A 34 -30.02 -37.93 -18.92
CA GLN A 34 -28.80 -38.57 -18.47
C GLN A 34 -27.61 -37.61 -18.67
N HIS A 35 -26.90 -37.30 -17.59
CA HIS A 35 -25.72 -36.43 -17.61
C HIS A 35 -24.60 -37.10 -16.81
N CYS A 36 -23.45 -37.37 -17.45
CA CYS A 36 -22.30 -38.03 -16.82
C CYS A 36 -22.65 -39.38 -16.13
N ASN A 37 -23.40 -40.27 -16.82
CA ASN A 37 -23.90 -41.55 -16.28
C ASN A 37 -24.78 -41.44 -15.02
N ARG A 38 -25.25 -40.24 -14.66
CA ARG A 38 -26.25 -40.01 -13.60
C ARG A 38 -27.55 -39.53 -14.24
N LYS A 39 -28.68 -40.09 -13.80
CA LYS A 39 -30.00 -39.65 -14.24
C LYS A 39 -30.39 -38.42 -13.41
N ALA A 40 -30.47 -37.26 -14.06
CA ALA A 40 -30.86 -36.00 -13.46
C ALA A 40 -32.35 -35.75 -13.66
N PHE A 41 -32.99 -35.12 -12.68
CA PHE A 41 -34.38 -34.70 -12.73
C PHE A 41 -34.46 -33.18 -12.53
N LEU A 42 -35.13 -32.48 -13.45
CA LEU A 42 -35.55 -31.10 -13.26
C LEU A 42 -37.04 -31.12 -12.92
N VAL A 43 -37.35 -30.74 -11.69
CA VAL A 43 -38.71 -30.58 -11.19
C VAL A 43 -38.89 -29.08 -10.93
N PRO A 44 -40.05 -28.49 -11.27
CA PRO A 44 -40.33 -27.10 -10.92
C PRO A 44 -40.21 -26.93 -9.40
N LEU A 45 -39.46 -25.89 -9.02
CA LEU A 45 -39.31 -25.50 -7.62
C LEU A 45 -40.68 -25.17 -7.03
N THR A 46 -40.86 -25.48 -5.76
CA THR A 46 -42.07 -25.04 -5.04
C THR A 46 -42.06 -23.51 -4.90
N PRO A 47 -43.22 -22.84 -4.80
CA PRO A 47 -43.28 -21.40 -4.62
C PRO A 47 -42.41 -20.87 -3.46
N ASN A 48 -42.30 -21.66 -2.37
CA ASN A 48 -41.45 -21.33 -1.23
C ASN A 48 -39.96 -21.38 -1.58
N GLN A 49 -39.52 -22.39 -2.34
CA GLN A 49 -38.13 -22.48 -2.81
C GLN A 49 -37.77 -21.32 -3.74
N VAL A 50 -38.68 -20.91 -4.63
CA VAL A 50 -38.48 -19.76 -5.51
C VAL A 50 -38.35 -18.46 -4.69
N HIS A 51 -39.16 -18.31 -3.64
CA HIS A 51 -39.10 -17.15 -2.76
C HIS A 51 -37.78 -17.07 -1.99
N GLU A 52 -37.32 -18.19 -1.42
CA GLU A 52 -36.02 -18.30 -0.73
C GLU A 52 -34.84 -17.97 -1.66
N ASP A 53 -34.86 -18.46 -2.90
CA ASP A 53 -33.85 -18.16 -3.92
C ASP A 53 -33.83 -16.66 -4.27
N GLN A 54 -35.01 -16.05 -4.43
CA GLN A 54 -35.12 -14.62 -4.72
C GLN A 54 -34.58 -13.75 -3.59
N GLU A 55 -34.90 -14.08 -2.33
CA GLU A 55 -34.33 -13.38 -1.18
C GLU A 55 -32.82 -13.54 -1.07
N SER A 56 -32.31 -14.74 -1.37
CA SER A 56 -30.88 -15.02 -1.32
C SER A 56 -30.10 -14.21 -2.36
N LEU A 57 -30.60 -14.14 -3.59
CA LEU A 57 -30.01 -13.30 -4.65
C LEU A 57 -30.04 -11.81 -4.31
N GLN A 58 -31.11 -11.32 -3.68
CA GLN A 58 -31.20 -9.92 -3.22
C GLN A 58 -30.14 -9.63 -2.14
N LYS A 59 -30.04 -10.50 -1.12
CA LYS A 59 -29.03 -10.37 -0.05
C LYS A 59 -27.60 -10.43 -0.62
N GLU A 60 -27.33 -11.34 -1.55
CA GLU A 60 -26.01 -11.43 -2.20
C GLU A 60 -25.66 -10.16 -2.97
N TRP A 61 -26.60 -9.59 -3.72
CA TRP A 61 -26.41 -8.34 -4.46
C TRP A 61 -26.14 -7.15 -3.54
N GLU A 62 -26.87 -7.05 -2.43
CA GLU A 62 -26.64 -6.03 -1.39
C GLU A 62 -25.24 -6.15 -0.80
N ILE A 63 -24.81 -7.37 -0.45
CA ILE A 63 -23.47 -7.65 0.09
C ILE A 63 -22.39 -7.28 -0.95
N GLU A 64 -22.57 -7.63 -2.22
CA GLU A 64 -21.61 -7.30 -3.27
C GLU A 64 -21.49 -5.79 -3.47
N ASN A 65 -22.62 -5.07 -3.47
CA ASN A 65 -22.63 -3.62 -3.57
C ASN A 65 -21.94 -2.95 -2.38
N GLU A 66 -22.18 -3.43 -1.15
CA GLU A 66 -21.45 -2.94 0.01
C GLU A 66 -19.94 -3.16 -0.11
N LYS A 67 -19.51 -4.33 -0.61
CA LYS A 67 -18.08 -4.61 -0.86
C LYS A 67 -17.51 -3.64 -1.89
N ARG A 68 -18.19 -3.43 -3.02
CA ARG A 68 -17.79 -2.46 -4.07
C ARG A 68 -17.71 -1.04 -3.52
N GLN A 69 -18.66 -0.62 -2.69
CA GLN A 69 -18.66 0.69 -2.03
C GLN A 69 -17.47 0.83 -1.07
N LYS A 70 -17.21 -0.18 -0.23
CA LYS A 70 -16.09 -0.21 0.71
C LYS A 70 -14.75 -0.19 -0.03
N GLU A 71 -14.61 -0.90 -1.14
CA GLU A 71 -13.40 -0.88 -1.97
C GLU A 71 -13.16 0.49 -2.64
N LYS A 72 -14.20 1.10 -3.21
CA LYS A 72 -14.12 2.46 -3.76
C LYS A 72 -13.74 3.49 -2.68
N ALA A 73 -14.32 3.39 -1.49
CA ALA A 73 -13.97 4.26 -0.37
C ALA A 73 -12.50 4.07 0.07
N LYS A 74 -12.00 2.82 0.08
CA LYS A 74 -10.59 2.52 0.36
C LYS A 74 -9.68 3.11 -0.71
N SER A 75 -10.00 2.95 -2.00
CA SER A 75 -9.17 3.47 -3.09
C SER A 75 -9.10 5.00 -3.07
N ILE A 76 -10.21 5.68 -2.77
CA ILE A 76 -10.24 7.14 -2.61
C ILE A 76 -9.33 7.57 -1.46
N LYS A 77 -9.45 6.95 -0.28
CA LYS A 77 -8.60 7.25 0.88
C LYS A 77 -7.12 7.06 0.59
N VAL A 78 -6.75 5.99 -0.12
CA VAL A 78 -5.36 5.73 -0.54
C VAL A 78 -4.87 6.83 -1.48
N SER A 79 -5.67 7.24 -2.46
CA SER A 79 -5.30 8.32 -3.38
C SER A 79 -5.13 9.68 -2.68
N GLU A 80 -5.91 9.93 -1.62
CA GLU A 80 -5.87 11.18 -0.87
C GLU A 80 -4.67 11.23 0.08
N LEU A 81 -4.35 10.10 0.72
CA LEU A 81 -3.10 9.92 1.48
C LEU A 81 -1.86 10.06 0.60
N ALA A 82 -1.88 9.56 -0.64
CA ALA A 82 -0.78 9.72 -1.58
C ALA A 82 -0.54 11.21 -1.90
N LYS A 83 -1.61 11.97 -2.22
CA LYS A 83 -1.52 13.42 -2.45
C LYS A 83 -1.02 14.17 -1.22
N GLN A 84 -1.42 13.76 -0.01
CA GLN A 84 -0.92 14.36 1.23
C GLN A 84 0.58 14.08 1.45
N CYS A 85 1.04 12.88 1.12
CA CYS A 85 2.45 12.51 1.21
C CYS A 85 3.31 13.32 0.23
N GLU A 86 2.83 13.55 -1.00
CA GLU A 86 3.50 14.41 -1.97
C GLU A 86 3.62 15.86 -1.50
N ARG A 87 2.55 16.44 -0.92
CA ARG A 87 2.60 17.80 -0.35
C ARG A 87 3.62 17.91 0.78
N LYS A 88 3.71 16.89 1.65
CA LYS A 88 4.71 16.86 2.73
C LYS A 88 6.13 16.77 2.17
N LYS A 89 6.34 15.97 1.12
CA LYS A 89 7.64 15.88 0.44
C LYS A 89 8.05 17.23 -0.15
N ALA A 90 7.14 17.91 -0.85
CA ALA A 90 7.41 19.23 -1.41
C ALA A 90 7.76 20.27 -0.32
N TYR A 91 7.05 20.25 0.81
CA TYR A 91 7.35 21.12 1.95
C TYR A 91 8.71 20.81 2.57
N LEU A 92 9.06 19.52 2.73
CA LEU A 92 10.37 19.10 3.23
C LEU A 92 11.50 19.52 2.30
N GLU A 93 11.32 19.40 0.98
CA GLU A 93 12.35 19.79 0.03
C GLU A 93 12.57 21.31 0.03
N SER A 94 11.49 22.08 0.02
CA SER A 94 11.56 23.54 0.18
C SER A 94 12.17 23.95 1.52
N ALA A 95 11.90 23.22 2.60
CA ALA A 95 12.52 23.48 3.89
C ALA A 95 14.03 23.21 3.84
N LYS A 96 14.48 22.10 3.24
CA LYS A 96 15.91 21.81 3.09
C LYS A 96 16.63 22.93 2.33
N GLU A 97 16.06 23.40 1.22
CA GLU A 97 16.61 24.54 0.47
C GLU A 97 16.72 25.80 1.35
N SER A 98 15.70 26.07 2.18
CA SER A 98 15.74 27.24 3.09
C SER A 98 16.71 27.13 4.27
N PHE A 99 17.16 25.91 4.61
CA PHE A 99 18.03 25.63 5.75
C PHE A 99 19.39 25.04 5.36
N GLU A 100 19.77 25.17 4.08
CA GLU A 100 21.06 24.66 3.56
C GLU A 100 22.25 25.17 4.38
N ASP A 101 22.23 26.47 4.76
CA ASP A 101 23.25 27.11 5.60
C ASP A 101 23.40 26.51 7.00
N PHE A 102 22.37 25.85 7.54
CA PHE A 102 22.40 25.28 8.89
C PHE A 102 22.93 23.85 8.92
N PHE A 103 22.91 23.15 7.78
CA PHE A 103 23.32 21.76 7.65
C PHE A 103 24.21 21.56 6.42
N PRO A 104 25.39 22.20 6.37
CA PRO A 104 26.32 22.01 5.26
C PRO A 104 26.81 20.55 5.20
N GLU A 105 27.05 20.03 4.00
CA GLU A 105 27.57 18.67 3.79
C GLU A 105 28.99 18.50 4.38
N GLU A 106 29.75 19.59 4.42
CA GLU A 106 31.10 19.64 5.00
C GLU A 106 31.20 20.72 6.08
N ILE A 107 32.06 20.48 7.08
CA ILE A 107 32.35 21.47 8.13
C ILE A 107 32.95 22.72 7.48
N PRO A 108 32.33 23.91 7.64
CA PRO A 108 32.80 25.13 7.01
C PRO A 108 34.23 25.47 7.46
N SER A 109 35.08 25.91 6.53
CA SER A 109 36.43 26.35 6.83
C SER A 109 36.42 27.70 7.56
N GLY A 110 37.18 27.83 8.64
CA GLY A 110 37.30 29.05 9.43
C GLY A 110 36.58 28.98 10.78
N LEU A 111 36.82 30.00 11.61
CA LEU A 111 36.21 30.13 12.92
C LEU A 111 34.71 30.42 12.77
N LEU A 112 33.89 29.74 13.59
CA LEU A 112 32.48 30.06 13.69
C LEU A 112 32.28 31.56 13.94
N PRO A 113 31.23 32.18 13.38
CA PRO A 113 30.92 33.59 13.61
C PRO A 113 30.97 33.90 15.10
N ILE A 114 31.55 35.04 15.47
CA ILE A 114 31.67 35.48 16.87
C ILE A 114 30.26 35.56 17.44
N ARG A 115 29.89 34.53 18.21
CA ARG A 115 28.65 34.52 18.99
C ARG A 115 28.88 35.41 20.21
N GLY A 116 27.84 36.06 20.73
CA GLY A 116 27.93 36.88 21.94
C GLY A 116 28.29 36.11 23.24
N ILE A 117 28.63 34.82 23.12
CA ILE A 117 28.96 33.92 24.22
C ILE A 117 30.40 33.45 24.02
N LYS A 118 31.27 33.81 24.97
CA LYS A 118 32.64 33.30 25.05
C LYS A 118 32.67 32.11 26.01
N HIS A 119 33.18 30.98 25.54
CA HIS A 119 33.46 29.85 26.43
C HIS A 119 34.73 30.19 27.25
N GLN A 120 34.62 30.18 28.57
CA GLN A 120 35.73 30.37 29.49
C GLN A 120 35.87 29.11 30.35
N ILE A 121 37.08 28.55 30.41
CA ILE A 121 37.38 27.42 31.28
C ILE A 121 37.95 27.98 32.58
N ASP A 122 37.11 28.04 33.61
CA ASP A 122 37.54 28.47 34.94
C ASP A 122 38.24 27.31 35.64
N LEU A 123 39.54 27.47 35.88
CA LEU A 123 40.33 26.50 36.63
C LEU A 123 40.21 26.78 38.12
N VAL A 124 39.97 25.74 38.90
CA VAL A 124 40.02 25.83 40.36
C VAL A 124 41.46 26.15 40.78
N LEU A 125 41.63 27.11 41.69
CA LEU A 125 42.95 27.46 42.23
C LEU A 125 43.62 26.20 42.83
N ARG A 126 44.87 25.95 42.44
CA ARG A 126 45.68 24.75 42.76
C ARG A 126 45.34 23.48 41.97
N ALA A 127 44.42 23.52 41.00
CA ALA A 127 44.28 22.42 40.05
C ALA A 127 45.57 22.26 39.22
N SER A 128 46.03 21.03 39.06
CA SER A 128 47.13 20.70 38.16
C SER A 128 46.56 20.29 36.80
N LEU A 129 47.09 20.85 35.72
CA LEU A 129 46.70 20.42 34.38
C LEU A 129 47.13 18.96 34.17
N LEU A 130 46.21 18.15 33.67
CA LEU A 130 46.49 16.75 33.42
C LEU A 130 47.37 16.60 32.18
N ASN A 131 48.59 16.09 32.36
CA ASN A 131 49.49 15.72 31.28
C ASN A 131 49.71 14.20 31.28
N LYS A 132 48.84 13.47 30.58
CA LYS A 132 48.98 12.02 30.39
C LYS A 132 49.71 11.74 29.07
N PRO A 133 50.56 10.72 29.00
CA PRO A 133 51.10 10.28 27.72
C PRO A 133 49.97 9.87 26.78
N ALA A 134 50.19 10.00 25.48
CA ALA A 134 49.24 9.52 24.49
C ALA A 134 48.95 8.03 24.68
N TYR A 135 47.70 7.63 24.42
CA TYR A 135 47.34 6.22 24.42
C TYR A 135 48.06 5.47 23.29
N ARG A 136 48.34 4.19 23.51
CA ARG A 136 48.88 3.32 22.47
C ARG A 136 47.76 2.98 21.47
N MET A 137 48.01 3.20 20.19
CA MET A 137 47.07 2.95 19.09
C MET A 137 47.73 2.10 18.00
N GLU A 138 46.94 1.53 17.10
CA GLU A 138 47.43 0.81 15.93
C GLU A 138 47.94 1.78 14.84
N SER A 139 48.78 1.28 13.92
CA SER A 139 49.35 2.11 12.86
C SER A 139 48.32 2.64 11.87
N GLU A 140 47.20 1.94 11.66
CA GLU A 140 46.11 2.41 10.79
C GLU A 140 45.31 3.52 11.46
N GLU A 141 44.93 3.33 12.73
CA GLU A 141 44.23 4.34 13.54
C GLU A 141 45.04 5.63 13.68
N THR A 142 46.36 5.51 13.85
CA THR A 142 47.24 6.68 13.97
C THR A 142 47.31 7.48 12.67
N LYS A 143 47.24 6.82 11.50
CA LYS A 143 47.19 7.50 10.20
C LYS A 143 45.87 8.23 10.00
N GLU A 144 44.76 7.60 10.37
CA GLU A 144 43.43 8.22 10.30
C GLU A 144 43.33 9.43 11.23
N LEU A 145 43.82 9.30 12.46
CA LEU A 145 43.88 10.43 13.40
C LEU A 145 44.74 11.57 12.85
N GLN A 146 45.90 11.25 12.28
CA GLN A 146 46.77 12.25 11.67
C GLN A 146 46.07 12.95 10.51
N TYR A 147 45.37 12.21 9.65
CA TYR A 147 44.60 12.76 8.54
C TYR A 147 43.54 13.76 9.03
N GLN A 148 42.76 13.39 10.05
CA GLN A 148 41.73 14.26 10.62
C GLN A 148 42.33 15.51 11.28
N VAL A 149 43.45 15.38 12.00
CA VAL A 149 44.15 16.51 12.59
C VAL A 149 44.67 17.46 11.51
N ASP A 150 45.27 16.93 10.44
CA ASP A 150 45.76 17.72 9.31
C ASP A 150 44.60 18.43 8.58
N GLU A 151 43.44 17.78 8.45
CA GLU A 151 42.24 18.37 7.89
C GLU A 151 41.74 19.56 8.73
N LEU A 152 41.69 19.41 10.06
CA LEU A 152 41.30 20.47 10.99
C LEU A 152 42.27 21.66 10.96
N LEU A 153 43.58 21.39 10.88
CA LEU A 153 44.61 22.41 10.74
C LEU A 153 44.45 23.20 9.44
N LYS A 154 44.21 22.52 8.31
CA LYS A 154 43.93 23.18 7.02
C LYS A 154 42.69 24.05 7.07
N LYS A 155 41.67 23.65 7.83
CA LYS A 155 40.43 24.41 8.02
C LYS A 155 40.57 25.59 8.99
N GLY A 156 41.67 25.69 9.75
CA GLY A 156 41.94 26.81 10.68
C GLY A 156 41.25 26.70 12.04
N TRP A 157 40.99 25.48 12.52
CA TRP A 157 40.28 25.22 13.79
C TRP A 157 41.22 25.00 14.99
N ALA A 158 42.53 25.01 14.75
CA ALA A 158 43.59 24.75 15.72
C ALA A 158 44.60 25.91 15.79
#